data_AF-A0A851D4U0-F1
#
_entry.id   AF-A0A851D4U0-F1
#
_cell.length_a   1.000
_cell.length_b   1.000
_cell.length_c   1.000
_cell.angle_alpha   90.00
_cell.angle_beta   90.00
_cell.angle_gamma   90.00
#
_symmetry.space_group_name_H-M   'P 1'
#
loop_
_entity.id
_entity.type
_entity.pdbx_description
1 polymer ?
#
loop_
_entity_poly.entity_id
_entity_poly.type
_entity_poly.pdbx_seq_one_letter_code
_entity_poly.pdbx_strand_id
1 'polypeptide(L)'
;MLGHLWGFLYSNYLRFWLKWVLRLLTRKCELQRLLDGYRAGARRTLSIGNNGVPGQVLRNAVRVEEAEVEKCVRDVMKEKKIEQKDTRFKTNLHISLLQISGYKKLYLNVENLRKVPYDSDNEEHEEQLIELWNLLMPHENLKARISKQWCDIGFQGDDPKTDFRGMGLLGLVNLVYFSKHYTDEARQILSRSNHPKLG
;
A
#
# COMPACT_ATOMS: atom_id res chain seq x y z
N MET A 1 38.76 1.18 -1.51
CA MET A 1 39.16 1.82 -0.24
C MET A 1 38.73 3.27 -0.10
N LEU A 2 39.04 4.17 -1.06
CA LEU A 2 38.65 5.59 -0.95
C LEU A 2 37.14 5.85 -0.80
N GLY A 3 36.28 5.10 -1.49
CA GLY A 3 34.82 5.24 -1.37
C GLY A 3 34.26 4.88 0.02
N HIS A 4 34.86 3.89 0.69
CA HIS A 4 34.49 3.52 2.06
C HIS A 4 35.01 4.54 3.08
N LEU A 5 36.21 5.07 2.87
CA LEU A 5 36.78 6.13 3.70
C LEU A 5 35.98 7.44 3.57
N TRP A 6 35.60 7.79 2.34
CA TRP A 6 34.74 8.94 2.05
C TRP A 6 33.34 8.78 2.62
N GLY A 7 32.73 7.59 2.47
CA GLY A 7 31.46 7.24 3.08
C GLY A 7 31.49 7.39 4.60
N PHE A 8 32.56 6.92 5.25
CA PHE A 8 32.78 7.03 6.69
C PHE A 8 32.99 8.49 7.16
N LEU A 9 33.82 9.26 6.47
CA LEU A 9 34.07 10.67 6.78
C LEU A 9 32.81 11.52 6.58
N TYR A 10 32.07 11.26 5.50
CA TYR A 10 30.81 11.93 5.22
C TYR A 10 29.74 11.57 6.25
N SER A 11 29.58 10.30 6.59
CA SER A 11 28.53 9.85 7.52
C SER A 11 28.76 10.32 8.95
N ASN A 12 30.01 10.34 9.41
CA ASN A 12 30.33 10.59 10.82
C ASN A 12 30.64 12.04 11.14
N TYR A 13 31.34 12.77 10.26
CA TYR A 13 31.81 14.12 10.55
C TYR A 13 31.11 15.18 9.70
N LEU A 14 31.11 15.00 8.38
CA LEU A 14 30.63 16.03 7.45
C LEU A 14 29.11 16.23 7.55
N ARG A 15 28.35 15.13 7.68
CA ARG A 15 26.90 15.18 7.86
C ARG A 15 26.50 15.84 9.19
N PHE A 16 27.24 15.61 10.26
CA PHE A 16 26.97 16.24 11.56
C PHE A 16 27.18 17.75 11.47
N TRP A 17 28.33 18.17 10.93
CA TRP A 17 28.64 19.58 10.71
C TRP A 17 27.64 20.27 9.79
N LEU A 18 27.29 19.65 8.67
CA LEU A 18 26.28 20.20 7.75
C LEU A 18 24.92 20.37 8.43
N LYS A 19 24.50 19.42 9.27
CA LYS A 19 23.26 19.55 10.04
C LYS A 19 23.30 20.71 11.02
N TRP A 20 24.44 20.91 11.68
CA TRP A 20 24.66 22.02 12.61
C TRP A 20 24.64 23.37 11.88
N VAL A 21 25.37 23.50 10.76
CA VAL A 21 25.37 24.69 9.91
C VAL A 21 23.96 25.01 9.40
N LEU A 22 23.25 24.01 8.87
CA LEU A 22 21.87 24.20 8.42
C LEU A 22 20.93 24.62 9.57
N ARG A 23 21.17 24.15 10.79
CA ARG A 23 20.39 24.58 11.96
C ARG A 23 20.65 26.04 12.31
N LEU A 24 21.88 26.51 12.18
CA LEU A 24 22.22 27.92 12.36
C LEU A 24 21.60 28.79 11.27
N LEU A 25 21.73 28.39 10.00
CA LEU A 25 21.23 29.14 8.85
C LEU A 25 19.70 29.21 8.82
N THR A 26 19.02 28.08 9.05
CA THR A 26 17.56 27.99 8.86
C THR A 26 16.77 28.09 10.16
N ARG A 27 17.42 27.99 11.34
CA ARG A 27 16.78 27.83 12.66
C ARG A 27 15.77 26.70 12.77
N LYS A 28 15.81 25.74 11.84
CA LYS A 28 14.89 24.60 11.76
C LYS A 28 15.62 23.29 12.04
N CYS A 29 14.93 22.31 12.63
CA CYS A 29 15.47 20.96 12.73
C CYS A 29 15.38 20.21 11.39
N GLU A 30 16.07 19.06 11.28
CA GLU A 30 16.07 18.23 10.06
C GLU A 30 14.66 17.82 9.63
N LEU A 31 13.80 17.46 10.58
CA LEU A 31 12.42 17.08 10.32
C LEU A 31 11.57 18.26 9.81
N GLN A 32 11.73 19.44 10.39
CA GLN A 32 11.07 20.66 9.89
C GLN A 32 11.51 20.97 8.46
N ARG A 33 12.82 20.92 8.17
CA ARG A 33 13.34 21.14 6.82
C ARG A 33 12.82 20.12 5.82
N LEU A 34 12.68 18.86 6.22
CA LEU A 34 12.13 17.80 5.39
C LEU A 34 10.64 18.03 5.08
N LEU A 35 9.83 18.33 6.10
CA LEU A 35 8.41 18.62 5.89
C LEU A 35 8.16 19.88 5.05
N ASP A 36 9.00 20.90 5.22
CA ASP A 36 8.92 22.15 4.45
C ASP A 36 9.44 22.03 3.02
N GLY A 37 10.46 21.20 2.80
CA GLY A 37 11.14 21.04 1.52
C GLY A 37 10.36 20.24 0.48
N TYR A 38 9.40 19.41 0.92
CA TYR A 38 8.53 18.65 0.02
C TYR A 38 7.13 19.26 -0.08
N ARG A 39 6.61 19.32 -1.31
CA ARG A 39 5.18 19.58 -1.56
C ARG A 39 4.31 18.56 -0.83
N ALA A 40 3.07 18.95 -0.53
CA ALA A 40 2.11 18.06 0.11
C ALA A 40 1.88 16.78 -0.71
N GLY A 41 1.65 15.67 -0.02
CA GLY A 41 1.35 14.37 -0.62
C GLY A 41 2.48 13.34 -0.52
N ALA A 42 2.43 12.33 -1.40
CA ALA A 42 3.18 11.08 -1.27
C ALA A 42 4.70 11.26 -1.16
N ARG A 43 5.31 12.22 -1.88
CA ARG A 43 6.77 12.46 -1.80
C ARG A 43 7.22 12.84 -0.39
N ARG A 44 6.45 13.69 0.30
CA ARG A 44 6.74 14.07 1.69
C ARG A 44 6.64 12.85 2.61
N THR A 45 5.56 12.11 2.49
CA THR A 45 5.28 10.91 3.30
C THR A 45 6.34 9.84 3.11
N LEU A 46 6.72 9.57 1.85
CA LEU A 46 7.81 8.67 1.51
C LEU A 46 9.14 9.15 2.07
N SER A 47 9.39 10.46 2.05
CA SER A 47 10.63 11.01 2.63
C SER A 47 10.69 10.83 4.15
N ILE A 48 9.55 10.79 4.85
CA ILE A 48 9.51 10.48 6.30
C ILE A 48 9.64 8.96 6.54
N GLY A 49 9.01 8.14 5.70
CA GLY A 49 9.05 6.69 5.82
C GLY A 49 10.41 6.06 5.45
N ASN A 50 11.02 6.52 4.35
CA ASN A 50 12.23 5.92 3.77
C ASN A 50 13.52 6.56 4.26
N ASN A 51 13.56 7.88 4.46
CA ASN A 51 14.73 8.46 5.11
C ASN A 51 14.59 8.10 6.57
N GLY A 52 15.32 7.07 7.01
CA GLY A 52 15.53 6.77 8.43
C GLY A 52 16.06 8.01 9.12
N VAL A 53 15.16 8.91 9.53
CA VAL A 53 15.52 10.17 10.16
C VAL A 53 16.19 9.76 11.47
N PRO A 54 17.45 10.15 11.71
CA PRO A 54 18.17 9.69 12.88
C PRO A 54 17.48 10.17 14.15
N GLY A 55 16.95 9.21 14.91
CA GLY A 55 16.28 9.43 16.19
C GLY A 55 15.28 8.31 16.47
N GLN A 56 15.33 7.76 17.69
CA GLN A 56 14.41 6.72 18.16
C GLN A 56 12.94 7.13 18.00
N VAL A 57 12.65 8.41 18.22
CA VAL A 57 11.29 8.96 18.23
C VAL A 57 10.59 8.87 16.87
N LEU A 58 11.27 9.14 15.75
CA LEU A 58 10.63 9.05 14.43
C LEU A 58 10.50 7.62 13.93
N ARG A 59 11.44 6.75 14.30
CA ARG A 59 11.31 5.30 14.04
C ARG A 59 10.09 4.71 14.74
N ASN A 60 9.81 5.17 15.95
CA ASN A 60 8.62 4.77 16.70
C ASN A 60 7.36 5.45 16.12
N ALA A 61 7.45 6.72 15.73
CA ALA A 61 6.33 7.45 15.14
C ALA A 61 5.79 6.80 13.86
N VAL A 62 6.68 6.30 12.99
CA VAL A 62 6.30 5.60 11.76
C VAL A 62 5.54 4.29 12.04
N ARG A 63 5.61 3.74 13.26
CA ARG A 63 4.95 2.48 13.67
C ARG A 63 3.67 2.70 14.47
N VAL A 64 3.23 3.96 14.62
CA VAL A 64 2.06 4.29 15.41
C VAL A 64 0.77 3.87 14.70
N GLU A 65 -0.22 3.43 15.48
CA GLU A 65 -1.58 3.21 15.01
C GLU A 65 -2.28 4.54 14.73
N GLU A 66 -3.28 4.54 13.84
CA GLU A 66 -4.03 5.73 13.42
C GLU A 66 -4.56 6.54 14.60
N ALA A 67 -5.10 5.85 15.63
CA ALA A 67 -5.67 6.48 16.82
C ALA A 67 -4.65 7.25 17.67
N GLU A 68 -3.37 6.83 17.64
CA GLU A 68 -2.31 7.40 18.48
C GLU A 68 -1.50 8.48 17.73
N VAL A 69 -1.77 8.73 16.44
CA VAL A 69 -1.02 9.70 15.61
C VAL A 69 -1.01 11.09 16.24
N GLU A 70 -2.16 11.58 16.72
CA GLU A 70 -2.26 12.91 17.35
C GLU A 70 -1.33 13.06 18.56
N LYS A 71 -1.31 12.05 19.43
CA LYS A 71 -0.42 12.04 20.60
C LYS A 71 1.03 11.96 20.17
N CYS A 72 1.35 11.10 19.21
CA CYS A 72 2.69 10.95 18.68
C CYS A 72 3.23 12.28 18.11
N VAL A 73 2.42 13.03 17.35
CA VAL A 73 2.82 14.35 16.82
C VAL A 73 3.17 15.30 17.96
N ARG A 74 2.36 15.36 19.03
CA ARG A 74 2.65 16.20 20.20
C ARG A 74 3.96 15.81 20.87
N ASP A 75 4.21 14.52 21.04
CA ASP A 75 5.43 14.01 21.67
C ASP A 75 6.67 14.30 20.81
N VAL A 76 6.56 14.17 19.48
CA VAL A 76 7.62 14.56 18.54
C VAL A 76 7.90 16.05 18.64
N MET A 77 6.87 16.91 18.70
CA MET A 77 7.05 18.35 18.84
C MET A 77 7.76 18.72 20.15
N LYS A 78 7.39 18.08 21.27
CA LYS A 78 8.03 18.26 22.58
C LYS A 78 9.51 17.85 22.55
N GLU A 79 9.79 16.63 22.08
CA GLU A 79 11.16 16.10 22.00
C GLU A 79 12.06 16.95 21.11
N LYS A 80 11.54 17.39 19.96
CA LYS A 80 12.31 18.19 18.99
C LYS A 80 12.37 19.66 19.36
N LYS A 81 11.79 20.07 20.50
CA LYS A 81 11.71 21.47 20.97
C LYS A 81 11.12 22.39 19.89
N ILE A 82 10.07 21.92 19.20
CA ILE A 82 9.34 22.68 18.19
C ILE A 82 8.23 23.46 18.90
N GLU A 83 8.03 24.71 18.49
CA GLU A 83 6.97 25.55 19.04
C GLU A 83 5.60 24.90 18.83
N GLN A 84 4.82 24.75 19.90
CA GLN A 84 3.50 24.09 19.83
C GLN A 84 2.48 24.85 18.96
N LYS A 85 2.73 26.15 18.72
CA LYS A 85 1.95 27.00 17.81
C LYS A 85 2.32 26.83 16.33
N ASP A 86 3.36 26.05 16.00
CA ASP A 86 3.71 25.72 14.61
C ASP A 86 2.68 24.75 14.02
N THR A 87 1.53 25.31 13.62
CA THR A 87 0.40 24.58 13.05
C THR A 87 0.79 23.90 11.75
N ARG A 88 1.61 24.56 10.92
CA ARG A 88 2.08 24.01 9.65
C ARG A 88 2.88 22.73 9.87
N PHE A 89 3.85 22.74 10.78
CA PHE A 89 4.61 21.55 11.12
C PHE A 89 3.71 20.44 11.66
N LYS A 90 2.83 20.78 12.62
CA LYS A 90 1.89 19.83 13.25
C LYS A 90 1.04 19.13 12.19
N THR A 91 0.37 19.90 11.32
CA THR A 91 -0.49 19.38 10.26
C THR A 91 0.29 18.53 9.27
N ASN A 92 1.47 18.98 8.82
CA ASN A 92 2.26 18.24 7.84
C ASN A 92 2.76 16.91 8.40
N LEU A 93 3.21 16.88 9.65
CA LEU A 93 3.64 15.65 10.30
C LEU A 93 2.46 14.71 10.54
N HIS A 94 1.34 15.24 11.03
CA HIS A 94 0.11 14.48 11.27
C HIS A 94 -0.38 13.77 10.00
N ILE A 95 -0.53 14.50 8.89
CA ILE A 95 -0.95 13.93 7.60
C ILE A 95 0.01 12.83 7.15
N SER A 96 1.32 13.07 7.28
CA SER A 96 2.31 12.10 6.83
C SER A 96 2.28 10.82 7.67
N LEU A 97 2.13 10.93 9.00
CA LEU A 97 2.02 9.78 9.89
C LEU A 97 0.71 9.01 9.67
N LEU A 98 -0.42 9.70 9.49
CA LEU A 98 -1.69 9.06 9.13
C LEU A 98 -1.60 8.27 7.81
N GLN A 99 -0.96 8.84 6.79
CA GLN A 99 -0.78 8.15 5.52
C GLN A 99 0.11 6.91 5.66
N ILE A 100 1.17 6.98 6.46
CA ILE A 100 2.05 5.84 6.75
C ILE A 100 1.29 4.75 7.50
N SER A 101 0.55 5.11 8.56
CA SER A 101 -0.22 4.13 9.36
C SER A 101 -1.32 3.50 8.52
N GLY A 102 -2.08 4.31 7.79
CA GLY A 102 -3.16 3.84 6.93
C GLY A 102 -2.67 2.94 5.80
N TYR A 103 -1.54 3.28 5.16
CA TYR A 103 -0.93 2.41 4.15
C TYR A 103 -0.51 1.06 4.72
N LYS A 104 0.08 1.04 5.93
CA LYS A 104 0.46 -0.22 6.59
C LYS A 104 -0.76 -1.08 6.91
N LYS A 105 -1.81 -0.46 7.45
CA LYS A 105 -3.07 -1.15 7.74
C LYS A 105 -3.71 -1.71 6.48
N LEU A 106 -3.76 -0.94 5.40
CA LEU A 106 -4.24 -1.38 4.10
C LEU A 106 -3.42 -2.56 3.58
N TYR A 107 -2.09 -2.46 3.59
CA TYR A 107 -1.19 -3.53 3.18
C TYR A 107 -1.44 -4.82 3.98
N LEU A 108 -1.56 -4.71 5.31
CA LEU A 108 -1.87 -5.86 6.17
C LEU A 108 -3.23 -6.47 5.84
N ASN A 109 -4.27 -5.65 5.64
CA ASN A 109 -5.59 -6.13 5.28
C ASN A 109 -5.58 -6.88 3.94
N VAL A 110 -4.91 -6.33 2.93
CA VAL A 110 -4.75 -6.95 1.61
C VAL A 110 -3.96 -8.25 1.70
N GLU A 111 -2.84 -8.27 2.43
CA GLU A 111 -2.05 -9.49 2.62
C GLU A 111 -2.78 -10.54 3.45
N ASN A 112 -3.61 -10.14 4.41
CA ASN A 112 -4.44 -11.06 5.17
C ASN A 112 -5.47 -11.71 4.24
N LEU A 113 -6.16 -10.93 3.41
CA LEU A 113 -7.13 -11.45 2.44
C LEU A 113 -6.45 -12.36 1.39
N ARG A 114 -5.25 -12.00 0.93
CA ARG A 114 -4.45 -12.82 -0.01
C ARG A 114 -4.10 -14.20 0.57
N LYS A 115 -3.96 -14.29 1.89
CA LYS A 115 -3.62 -15.55 2.60
C LYS A 115 -4.85 -16.41 2.89
N VAL A 116 -6.07 -15.88 2.78
CA VAL A 116 -7.28 -16.68 2.93
C VAL A 116 -7.39 -17.60 1.71
N PRO A 117 -7.29 -18.92 1.88
CA PRO A 117 -7.48 -19.85 0.77
C PRO A 117 -8.94 -19.83 0.32
N TYR A 118 -9.16 -20.01 -0.97
CA TYR A 118 -10.51 -20.30 -1.47
C TYR A 118 -11.00 -21.62 -0.87
N ASP A 119 -12.24 -21.61 -0.38
CA ASP A 119 -12.88 -22.76 0.25
C ASP A 119 -14.21 -23.03 -0.43
N SER A 120 -14.35 -24.23 -0.98
CA SER A 120 -15.54 -24.69 -1.71
C SER A 120 -16.69 -25.08 -0.78
N ASP A 121 -16.41 -25.26 0.51
CA ASP A 121 -17.43 -25.56 1.52
C ASP A 121 -17.95 -24.26 2.18
N ASN A 122 -17.39 -23.10 1.79
CA ASN A 122 -17.82 -21.79 2.26
C ASN A 122 -18.78 -21.14 1.24
N GLU A 123 -20.02 -20.90 1.67
CA GLU A 123 -21.09 -20.35 0.83
C GLU A 123 -20.73 -18.98 0.25
N GLU A 124 -20.10 -18.07 1.02
CA GLU A 124 -19.74 -16.73 0.55
C GLU A 124 -18.69 -16.78 -0.58
N HIS A 125 -17.75 -17.72 -0.49
CA HIS A 125 -16.73 -17.91 -1.54
C HIS A 125 -17.35 -18.45 -2.84
N GLU A 126 -18.25 -19.43 -2.73
CA GLU A 126 -18.94 -20.00 -3.89
C GLU A 126 -19.93 -18.98 -4.50
N GLU A 127 -20.62 -18.18 -3.70
CA GLU A 127 -21.46 -17.07 -4.18
C GLU A 127 -20.65 -16.05 -5.00
N GLN A 128 -19.48 -15.63 -4.51
CA GLN A 128 -18.60 -14.72 -5.25
C GLN A 128 -18.09 -15.33 -6.56
N LEU A 129 -17.77 -16.63 -6.55
CA LEU A 129 -17.31 -17.33 -7.75
C LEU A 129 -18.42 -17.43 -8.81
N ILE A 130 -19.66 -17.71 -8.38
CA ILE A 130 -20.83 -17.73 -9.26
C ILE A 130 -21.18 -16.31 -9.74
N GLU A 131 -21.08 -15.29 -8.88
CA GLU A 131 -21.25 -13.89 -9.27
C GLU A 131 -20.26 -13.50 -10.38
N LEU A 132 -19.00 -13.90 -10.25
CA LEU A 132 -17.98 -13.68 -11.29
C LEU A 132 -18.41 -14.26 -12.65
N TRP A 133 -18.87 -15.52 -12.65
CA TRP A 133 -19.37 -16.17 -13.87
C TRP A 133 -20.51 -15.37 -14.50
N ASN A 134 -21.53 -15.04 -13.72
CA ASN A 134 -22.72 -14.35 -14.20
C ASN A 134 -22.40 -12.94 -14.73
N LEU A 135 -21.43 -12.25 -14.13
CA LEU A 135 -20.96 -10.95 -14.60
C LEU A 135 -20.26 -11.06 -15.97
N LEU A 136 -19.41 -12.07 -16.16
CA LEU A 136 -18.60 -12.24 -17.37
C LEU A 136 -19.34 -12.94 -18.52
N MET A 137 -20.20 -13.90 -18.21
CA MET A 137 -20.93 -14.76 -19.15
C MET A 137 -22.46 -14.61 -18.98
N PRO A 138 -23.05 -13.42 -19.18
CA PRO A 138 -24.45 -13.14 -18.88
C PRO A 138 -25.47 -13.92 -19.73
N HIS A 139 -25.01 -14.54 -20.82
CA HIS A 139 -25.86 -15.28 -21.76
C HIS A 139 -25.64 -16.80 -21.68
N GLU A 140 -24.81 -17.27 -20.75
CA GLU A 140 -24.51 -18.67 -20.58
C GLU A 140 -24.61 -19.07 -19.11
N ASN A 141 -25.49 -20.03 -18.81
CA ASN A 141 -25.60 -20.55 -17.46
C ASN A 141 -24.48 -21.56 -17.18
N LEU A 142 -23.89 -21.46 -15.99
CA LEU A 142 -22.98 -22.46 -15.48
C LEU A 142 -23.74 -23.77 -15.23
N LYS A 143 -23.31 -24.86 -15.87
CA LYS A 143 -23.97 -26.18 -15.79
C LYS A 143 -23.69 -26.90 -14.48
N ALA A 144 -22.48 -26.72 -13.96
CA ALA A 144 -22.02 -27.29 -12.70
C ALA A 144 -20.85 -26.47 -12.17
N ARG A 145 -20.69 -26.48 -10.84
CA ARG A 145 -19.56 -25.86 -10.15
C ARG A 145 -18.22 -26.38 -10.69
N ILE A 146 -18.06 -27.68 -10.90
CA ILE A 146 -16.88 -28.25 -11.57
C ILE A 146 -17.27 -28.52 -13.02
N SER A 147 -16.71 -27.75 -13.95
CA SER A 147 -16.98 -27.90 -15.38
C SER A 147 -15.92 -27.21 -16.24
N LYS A 148 -15.74 -27.68 -17.48
CA LYS A 148 -14.85 -27.05 -18.48
C LYS A 148 -15.20 -25.61 -18.82
N GLN A 149 -16.41 -25.15 -18.48
CA GLN A 149 -16.86 -23.79 -18.79
C GLN A 149 -15.95 -22.72 -18.16
N TRP A 150 -15.33 -23.01 -17.01
CA TRP A 150 -14.40 -22.08 -16.38
C TRP A 150 -13.19 -21.72 -17.24
N CYS A 151 -12.77 -22.62 -18.14
CA CYS A 151 -11.72 -22.34 -19.11
C CYS A 151 -12.11 -21.23 -20.09
N ASP A 152 -13.41 -21.04 -20.36
CA ASP A 152 -13.90 -20.02 -21.28
C ASP A 152 -13.69 -18.59 -20.75
N ILE A 153 -13.50 -18.44 -19.43
CA ILE A 153 -13.12 -17.19 -18.78
C ILE A 153 -11.68 -17.17 -18.24
N GLY A 154 -10.86 -18.14 -18.66
CA GLY A 154 -9.41 -18.15 -18.44
C GLY A 154 -8.89 -18.92 -17.23
N PHE A 155 -9.73 -19.70 -16.53
CA PHE A 155 -9.24 -20.64 -15.51
C PHE A 155 -8.50 -21.82 -16.15
N GLN A 156 -7.50 -22.38 -15.47
CA GLN A 156 -6.62 -23.41 -16.05
C GLN A 156 -7.29 -24.80 -16.20
N GLY A 157 -8.37 -25.07 -15.47
CA GLY A 157 -9.09 -26.34 -15.53
C GLY A 157 -10.53 -26.25 -15.03
N ASP A 158 -11.15 -27.43 -14.87
CA ASP A 158 -12.58 -27.55 -14.58
C ASP A 158 -12.98 -27.05 -13.17
N ASP A 159 -12.02 -26.93 -12.24
CA ASP A 159 -12.24 -26.43 -10.88
C ASP A 159 -11.38 -25.17 -10.60
N PRO A 160 -12.01 -23.97 -10.54
CA PRO A 160 -11.36 -22.71 -10.24
C PRO A 160 -10.60 -22.67 -8.90
N LYS A 161 -10.92 -23.55 -7.94
CA LYS A 161 -10.25 -23.63 -6.63
C LYS A 161 -8.73 -23.70 -6.77
N THR A 162 -8.24 -24.40 -7.80
CA THR A 162 -6.80 -24.62 -8.00
C THR A 162 -6.07 -23.36 -8.48
N ASP A 163 -6.75 -22.41 -9.09
CA ASP A 163 -6.17 -21.17 -9.62
C ASP A 163 -5.96 -20.12 -8.51
N PHE A 164 -6.75 -20.18 -7.43
CA PHE A 164 -6.64 -19.25 -6.30
C PHE A 164 -5.50 -19.56 -5.31
N ARG A 165 -4.65 -20.57 -5.57
CA ARG A 165 -3.57 -20.98 -4.65
C ARG A 165 -2.55 -19.87 -4.34
N GLY A 166 -2.27 -18.99 -5.31
CA GLY A 166 -1.26 -17.94 -5.16
C GLY A 166 -1.80 -16.65 -4.51
N MET A 167 -2.93 -16.15 -5.02
CA MET A 167 -3.55 -14.89 -4.59
C MET A 167 -4.65 -15.07 -3.54
N GLY A 168 -5.04 -16.30 -3.22
CA GLY A 168 -6.14 -16.58 -2.30
C GLY A 168 -7.44 -15.91 -2.72
N LEU A 169 -8.26 -15.59 -1.73
CA LEU A 169 -9.54 -14.92 -1.91
C LEU A 169 -9.40 -13.50 -2.49
N LEU A 170 -8.27 -12.82 -2.26
CA LEU A 170 -8.01 -11.50 -2.85
C LEU A 170 -8.10 -11.54 -4.38
N GLY A 171 -7.67 -12.64 -5.01
CA GLY A 171 -7.79 -12.83 -6.45
C GLY A 171 -9.25 -12.78 -6.91
N LEU A 172 -10.11 -13.57 -6.25
CA LEU A 172 -11.54 -13.63 -6.55
C LEU A 172 -12.23 -12.28 -6.31
N VAL A 173 -11.98 -11.64 -5.16
CA VAL A 173 -12.56 -10.34 -4.81
C VAL A 173 -12.20 -9.28 -5.85
N ASN A 174 -10.95 -9.24 -6.32
CA ASN A 174 -10.53 -8.29 -7.34
C ASN A 174 -11.20 -8.57 -8.71
N LEU A 175 -11.31 -9.84 -9.10
CA LEU A 175 -11.98 -10.23 -10.34
C LEU A 175 -13.46 -9.86 -10.33
N VAL A 176 -14.16 -10.13 -9.22
CA VAL A 176 -15.57 -9.76 -9.03
C VAL A 176 -15.72 -8.24 -9.05
N TYR A 177 -14.90 -7.51 -8.29
CA TYR A 177 -14.93 -6.06 -8.26
C TYR A 177 -14.74 -5.45 -9.65
N PHE A 178 -13.73 -5.92 -10.39
CA PHE A 178 -13.48 -5.46 -11.75
C PHE A 178 -14.66 -5.76 -12.67
N SER A 179 -15.19 -6.98 -12.63
CA SER A 179 -16.32 -7.40 -13.47
C SER A 179 -17.62 -6.67 -13.13
N LYS A 180 -17.80 -6.25 -11.88
CA LYS A 180 -18.99 -5.55 -11.39
C LYS A 180 -18.98 -4.05 -11.63
N HIS A 181 -17.81 -3.42 -11.50
CA HIS A 181 -17.68 -1.96 -11.61
C HIS A 181 -17.18 -1.48 -12.98
N TYR A 182 -16.54 -2.36 -13.75
CA TYR A 182 -16.00 -2.09 -15.09
C TYR A 182 -16.44 -3.22 -16.04
N THR A 183 -17.75 -3.50 -16.05
CA THR A 183 -18.32 -4.67 -16.72
C THR A 183 -18.03 -4.70 -18.22
N ASP A 184 -18.15 -3.55 -18.88
CA ASP A 184 -17.91 -3.46 -20.33
C ASP A 184 -16.44 -3.72 -20.67
N GLU A 185 -15.52 -3.16 -19.87
CA GLU A 185 -14.08 -3.40 -20.02
C GLU A 185 -13.73 -4.86 -19.74
N ALA A 186 -14.28 -5.45 -18.68
CA ALA A 186 -14.03 -6.84 -18.30
C ALA A 186 -14.48 -7.80 -19.42
N ARG A 187 -15.69 -7.60 -19.95
CA ARG A 187 -16.22 -8.40 -21.07
C ARG A 187 -15.47 -8.15 -22.37
N GLN A 188 -15.02 -6.92 -22.64
CA GLN A 188 -14.20 -6.63 -23.80
C GLN A 188 -12.84 -7.33 -23.72
N ILE A 189 -12.19 -7.34 -22.55
CA ILE A 189 -10.94 -8.07 -22.32
C ILE A 189 -11.15 -9.55 -22.54
N LEU A 190 -12.21 -10.13 -21.96
CA LEU A 190 -12.56 -11.54 -22.15
C LEU A 190 -12.78 -11.88 -23.63
N SER A 191 -13.59 -11.07 -24.33
CA SER A 191 -13.88 -11.25 -25.76
C SER A 191 -12.60 -11.21 -26.60
N ARG A 192 -11.66 -10.31 -26.27
CA ARG A 192 -10.36 -10.23 -26.95
C ARG A 192 -9.46 -11.42 -26.64
N SER A 193 -9.45 -11.89 -25.39
CA SER A 193 -8.69 -13.08 -24.98
C SER A 193 -9.15 -14.34 -25.72
N ASN A 194 -10.43 -14.42 -26.10
CA ASN A 194 -10.99 -15.53 -26.85
C ASN A 194 -10.89 -15.33 -28.39
N HIS A 195 -10.22 -14.27 -28.85
CA HIS A 195 -10.12 -13.99 -30.28
C HIS A 195 -9.12 -14.96 -30.96
N PRO A 196 -9.54 -15.71 -32.01
CA PRO A 196 -8.79 -16.85 -32.56
C PRO A 196 -7.43 -16.54 -33.20
N LYS A 197 -7.06 -15.25 -33.31
CA LYS A 197 -5.78 -14.79 -33.88
C LYS A 197 -4.96 -13.92 -32.93
N LEU A 198 -5.56 -13.42 -31.85
CA LEU A 198 -4.97 -12.40 -30.98
C LEU A 198 -4.89 -12.85 -29.51
N GLY A 199 -5.67 -13.85 -29.13
CA GLY A 199 -5.60 -14.55 -27.84
C GLY A 199 -4.56 -15.65 -27.84
#